data_AF-M5C1G2-F1
#
_entry.id   AF-M5C1G2-F1
#
_cell.length_a   1.000
_cell.length_b   1.000
_cell.length_c   1.000
_cell.angle_alpha   90.00
_cell.angle_beta   90.00
_cell.angle_gamma   90.00
#
_symmetry.space_group_name_H-M   'P 1'
#
loop_
_entity.id
_entity.type
_entity.pdbx_description
1 polymer ?
#
loop_
_entity_poly.entity_id
_entity_poly.type
_entity_poly.pdbx_seq_one_letter_code
_entity_poly.pdbx_strand_id
1 'polypeptide(L)'
;MFTPFIVALALSASVLGAPAPAADAKTSTTTKHASTSTTSSASTVVSSSTIDSSLPAPTLPYASDDLNESYLDKFQNELPEPIRGTKGAKLLGPQNVALDRQNPDFLASPGTDNGAVSNVKWPFSLSHNRVQDGGWALHAMPIATTMAGVNMRLKAGGIRELHWHVTAEWAYVLEVRKLINNPVVEIKV
;
A
#
# COMPACT_ATOMS: atom_id res chain seq x y z
N MET A 1 -36.68 48.28 -2.56
CA MET A 1 -37.65 47.17 -2.44
C MET A 1 -37.07 46.00 -3.22
N PHE A 2 -36.28 45.14 -2.56
CA PHE A 2 -35.53 44.06 -3.21
C PHE A 2 -36.31 42.76 -3.06
N THR A 3 -36.72 42.16 -4.18
CA THR A 3 -37.27 40.80 -4.24
C THR A 3 -36.13 39.81 -4.51
N PRO A 4 -35.91 38.79 -3.66
CA PRO A 4 -35.03 37.69 -4.01
C PRO A 4 -35.81 36.59 -4.76
N PHE A 5 -35.33 36.25 -5.95
CA PHE A 5 -35.74 35.07 -6.71
C PHE A 5 -35.10 33.83 -6.06
N ILE A 6 -35.91 32.96 -5.47
CA ILE A 6 -35.46 31.67 -4.93
C ILE A 6 -35.55 30.64 -6.07
N VAL A 7 -34.40 30.15 -6.52
CA VAL A 7 -34.31 28.98 -7.41
C VAL A 7 -34.18 27.73 -6.54
N ALA A 8 -35.23 26.93 -6.46
CA ALA A 8 -35.22 25.63 -5.81
C ALA A 8 -34.85 24.55 -6.84
N LEU A 9 -33.69 23.90 -6.68
CA LEU A 9 -33.29 22.75 -7.46
C LEU A 9 -33.78 21.47 -6.76
N ALA A 10 -34.83 20.86 -7.29
CA ALA A 10 -35.32 19.56 -6.83
C ALA A 10 -34.50 18.43 -7.47
N LEU A 11 -33.74 17.69 -6.68
CA LEU A 11 -33.16 16.41 -7.11
C LEU A 11 -34.19 15.30 -6.90
N SER A 12 -34.67 14.70 -8.00
CA SER A 12 -35.45 13.47 -7.99
C SER A 12 -34.52 12.26 -7.91
N ALA A 13 -34.74 11.39 -6.93
CA ALA A 13 -34.06 10.10 -6.81
C ALA A 13 -34.80 9.05 -7.63
N SER A 14 -34.17 8.55 -8.70
CA SER A 14 -34.62 7.38 -9.46
C SER A 14 -34.00 6.11 -8.87
N VAL A 15 -34.86 5.23 -8.36
CA VAL A 15 -34.48 3.89 -7.87
C VAL A 15 -34.25 2.96 -9.08
N LEU A 16 -33.11 2.28 -9.10
CA LEU A 16 -32.70 1.37 -10.16
C LEU A 16 -33.11 -0.07 -9.78
N GLY A 17 -33.99 -0.69 -10.56
CA GLY A 17 -34.26 -2.13 -10.51
C GLY A 17 -33.68 -2.80 -11.75
N ALA A 18 -32.74 -3.73 -11.57
CA ALA A 18 -32.20 -4.56 -12.64
C ALA A 18 -32.47 -6.06 -12.34
N PRO A 19 -33.03 -6.84 -13.29
CA PRO A 19 -33.11 -8.29 -13.19
C PRO A 19 -31.82 -8.98 -13.68
N ALA A 20 -31.55 -10.15 -13.11
CA ALA A 20 -30.37 -10.99 -13.34
C ALA A 20 -30.34 -11.71 -14.71
N PRO A 21 -29.16 -11.93 -15.30
CA PRO A 21 -28.84 -13.06 -16.19
C PRO A 21 -27.90 -14.05 -15.43
N ALA A 22 -27.69 -15.32 -15.75
CA ALA A 22 -27.97 -16.19 -16.89
C ALA A 22 -27.71 -17.65 -16.43
N ALA A 23 -28.17 -18.64 -17.21
CA ALA A 23 -27.40 -19.85 -17.47
C ALA A 23 -27.96 -20.56 -18.70
N ASP A 24 -27.19 -20.63 -19.78
CA ASP A 24 -27.33 -21.69 -20.78
C ASP A 24 -25.96 -22.16 -21.31
N ALA A 25 -25.91 -23.46 -21.52
CA ALA A 25 -25.00 -24.31 -22.28
C ALA A 25 -23.48 -24.32 -22.01
N LYS A 26 -22.95 -25.52 -21.67
CA LYS A 26 -22.12 -26.26 -22.65
C LYS A 26 -22.02 -27.77 -22.38
N THR A 27 -22.44 -28.53 -23.39
CA THR A 27 -22.29 -29.98 -23.58
C THR A 27 -20.84 -30.37 -23.91
N SER A 28 -20.51 -31.58 -23.45
CA SER A 28 -19.32 -32.43 -23.62
C SER A 28 -18.65 -32.47 -25.00
N THR A 29 -17.33 -32.70 -25.02
CA THR A 29 -16.68 -33.56 -26.02
C THR A 29 -15.52 -34.33 -25.36
N THR A 30 -15.61 -35.65 -25.47
CA THR A 30 -14.66 -36.68 -25.02
C THR A 30 -13.62 -36.93 -26.11
N THR A 31 -12.35 -37.10 -25.77
CA THR A 31 -11.45 -38.08 -26.42
C THR A 31 -10.40 -38.56 -25.41
N LYS A 32 -10.11 -39.87 -25.46
CA LYS A 32 -9.38 -40.69 -24.47
C LYS A 32 -7.93 -40.94 -24.92
N HIS A 33 -6.99 -41.15 -23.98
CA HIS A 33 -6.27 -42.43 -23.73
C HIS A 33 -4.87 -42.28 -23.09
N ALA A 34 -4.80 -42.75 -21.83
CA ALA A 34 -3.83 -43.65 -21.20
C ALA A 34 -2.29 -43.42 -21.25
N SER A 35 -1.69 -43.32 -20.06
CA SER A 35 -0.47 -44.05 -19.63
C SER A 35 -0.31 -43.88 -18.10
N THR A 36 -0.56 -44.93 -17.32
CA THR A 36 0.42 -45.85 -16.70
C THR A 36 0.63 -45.51 -15.22
N SER A 37 0.02 -46.34 -14.39
CA SER A 37 0.26 -46.48 -12.95
C SER A 37 1.62 -47.10 -12.67
N THR A 38 2.43 -46.47 -11.82
CA THR A 38 3.58 -47.13 -11.18
C THR A 38 3.37 -47.15 -9.68
N THR A 39 3.37 -48.37 -9.16
CA THR A 39 3.16 -48.79 -7.79
C THR A 39 4.32 -48.42 -6.87
N SER A 40 3.95 -48.22 -5.61
CA SER A 40 4.73 -47.94 -4.42
C SER A 40 5.94 -48.85 -4.15
N SER A 41 6.96 -48.28 -3.50
CA SER A 41 7.91 -49.03 -2.66
C SER A 41 8.09 -48.29 -1.34
N ALA A 42 7.53 -48.86 -0.28
CA ALA A 42 7.60 -48.35 1.08
C ALA A 42 9.01 -48.59 1.66
N SER A 43 9.58 -47.56 2.27
CA SER A 43 10.77 -47.66 3.11
C SER A 43 10.35 -47.40 4.56
N THR A 44 10.43 -48.43 5.40
CA THR A 44 10.04 -48.39 6.81
C THR A 44 11.12 -47.69 7.62
N VAL A 45 10.95 -46.38 7.88
CA VAL A 45 11.71 -45.68 8.92
C VAL A 45 10.87 -45.67 10.20
N VAL A 46 11.38 -46.39 11.21
CA VAL A 46 10.75 -46.49 12.53
C VAL A 46 11.09 -45.21 13.29
N SER A 47 10.21 -44.21 13.21
CA SER A 47 10.34 -42.96 13.96
C SER A 47 9.84 -43.16 15.40
N SER A 48 10.73 -42.88 16.35
CA SER A 48 10.46 -42.84 17.78
C SER A 48 9.30 -41.90 18.10
N SER A 49 8.26 -42.38 18.79
CA SER A 49 7.13 -41.57 19.23
C SER A 49 7.50 -40.72 20.44
N THR A 50 7.82 -39.44 20.23
CA THR A 50 7.69 -38.44 21.28
C THR A 50 6.21 -38.09 21.41
N ILE A 51 5.65 -38.26 22.61
CA ILE A 51 4.27 -37.87 22.92
C ILE A 51 4.23 -36.34 22.86
N ASP A 52 3.72 -35.81 21.75
CA ASP A 52 3.61 -34.38 21.52
C ASP A 52 2.42 -33.83 22.31
N SER A 53 2.67 -32.79 23.11
CA SER A 53 1.63 -32.01 23.75
C SER A 53 0.76 -31.37 22.67
N SER A 54 -0.55 -31.63 22.67
CA SER A 54 -1.47 -31.11 21.65
C SER A 54 -1.29 -29.60 21.48
N LEU A 55 -0.82 -29.18 20.31
CA LEU A 55 -0.67 -27.77 19.97
C LEU A 55 -2.03 -27.07 20.04
N PRO A 56 -2.10 -25.81 20.51
CA PRO A 56 -3.34 -25.05 20.51
C PRO A 56 -3.87 -24.93 19.08
N ALA A 57 -5.09 -25.42 18.85
CA ALA A 57 -5.80 -25.26 17.58
C ALA A 57 -6.40 -23.84 17.49
N PRO A 58 -6.36 -23.20 16.31
CA PRO A 58 -6.83 -21.84 16.15
C PRO A 58 -8.36 -21.78 16.25
N THR A 59 -8.89 -20.69 16.78
CA THR A 59 -10.34 -20.43 16.86
C THR A 59 -10.93 -19.93 15.54
N LEU A 60 -10.10 -19.48 14.61
CA LEU A 60 -10.48 -19.07 13.26
C LEU A 60 -9.62 -19.83 12.23
N PRO A 61 -10.09 -20.01 11.00
CA PRO A 61 -9.27 -20.54 9.92
C PRO A 61 -7.98 -19.71 9.79
N TYR A 62 -6.86 -20.38 9.52
CA TYR A 62 -5.63 -19.70 9.18
C TYR A 62 -5.84 -18.83 7.93
N ALA A 63 -5.15 -17.70 7.87
CA ALA A 63 -5.10 -16.90 6.66
C ALA A 63 -4.53 -17.77 5.52
N SER A 64 -4.99 -17.54 4.28
CA SER A 64 -4.44 -18.25 3.13
C SER A 64 -2.96 -17.90 2.96
N ASP A 65 -2.14 -18.91 2.64
CA ASP A 65 -0.74 -18.75 2.24
C ASP A 65 -0.61 -18.33 0.77
N ASP A 66 -1.73 -18.24 0.03
CA ASP A 66 -1.73 -17.76 -1.35
C ASP A 66 -1.26 -16.30 -1.42
N LEU A 67 -0.17 -16.07 -2.14
CA LEU A 67 0.39 -14.74 -2.30
C LEU A 67 -0.55 -13.85 -3.13
N ASN A 68 -0.75 -12.62 -2.67
CA ASN A 68 -1.40 -11.59 -3.49
C ASN A 68 -0.55 -11.30 -4.74
N GLU A 69 -1.20 -11.29 -5.90
CA GLU A 69 -0.58 -10.88 -7.17
C GLU A 69 0.02 -9.47 -7.07
N SER A 70 1.32 -9.34 -7.39
CA SER A 70 2.03 -8.05 -7.38
C SER A 70 1.90 -7.34 -8.72
N TYR A 71 1.45 -6.08 -8.69
CA TYR A 71 1.24 -5.28 -9.90
C TYR A 71 2.41 -4.35 -10.20
N LEU A 72 3.48 -4.43 -9.41
CA LEU A 72 4.65 -3.56 -9.54
C LEU A 72 5.28 -3.65 -10.93
N ASP A 73 5.65 -4.85 -11.37
CA ASP A 73 6.30 -5.05 -12.68
C ASP A 73 5.36 -4.70 -13.85
N LYS A 74 4.08 -5.04 -13.74
CA LYS A 74 3.08 -4.68 -14.74
C LYS A 74 3.02 -3.17 -14.92
N PHE A 75 2.94 -2.41 -13.83
CA PHE A 75 2.80 -0.95 -13.90
C PHE A 75 4.09 -0.25 -14.35
N GLN A 76 5.27 -0.85 -14.14
CA GLN A 76 6.50 -0.32 -14.71
C GLN A 76 6.55 -0.44 -16.23
N ASN A 77 6.02 -1.54 -16.78
CA ASN A 77 6.11 -1.86 -18.20
C ASN A 77 4.91 -1.36 -19.03
N GLU A 78 3.75 -1.23 -18.40
CA GLU A 78 2.49 -0.87 -19.06
C GLU A 78 1.95 0.48 -18.54
N LEU A 79 0.83 0.93 -19.10
CA LEU A 79 0.06 2.05 -18.55
C LEU A 79 -0.68 1.55 -17.29
N PRO A 80 -0.47 2.15 -16.11
CA PRO A 80 -1.18 1.76 -14.89
C PRO A 80 -2.69 1.98 -15.04
N GLU A 81 -3.47 0.93 -14.82
CA GLU A 81 -4.93 1.00 -14.84
C GLU A 81 -5.49 0.32 -13.59
N PRO A 82 -6.60 0.82 -13.01
CA PRO A 82 -7.23 0.24 -11.82
C PRO A 82 -8.08 -0.98 -12.21
N ILE A 83 -7.44 -1.98 -12.83
CA ILE A 83 -8.05 -3.22 -13.29
C ILE A 83 -7.28 -4.39 -12.68
N ARG A 84 -7.95 -5.21 -11.88
CA ARG A 84 -7.37 -6.42 -11.25
C ARG A 84 -8.23 -7.64 -11.60
N GLY A 85 -7.69 -8.53 -12.42
CA GLY A 85 -8.45 -9.67 -12.95
C GLY A 85 -9.67 -9.21 -13.76
N THR A 86 -10.88 -9.63 -13.35
CA THR A 86 -12.15 -9.25 -13.98
C THR A 86 -12.79 -7.99 -13.37
N LYS A 87 -12.17 -7.38 -12.35
CA LYS A 87 -12.70 -6.21 -11.64
C LYS A 87 -12.00 -4.93 -12.08
N GLY A 88 -12.72 -3.81 -12.02
CA GLY A 88 -12.20 -2.48 -12.33
C GLY A 88 -12.56 -1.98 -13.74
N ALA A 89 -12.00 -0.84 -14.12
CA ALA A 89 -12.22 -0.23 -15.43
C ALA A 89 -11.06 0.71 -15.81
N LYS A 90 -10.98 1.08 -17.08
CA LYS A 90 -9.98 2.04 -17.57
C LYS A 90 -10.28 3.46 -17.07
N LEU A 91 -9.22 4.20 -16.71
CA LEU A 91 -9.31 5.63 -16.40
C LEU A 91 -9.63 6.44 -17.67
N LEU A 92 -10.71 7.23 -17.62
CA LEU A 92 -11.12 8.11 -18.72
C LEU A 92 -10.53 9.53 -18.60
N GLY A 93 -10.14 9.93 -17.39
CA GLY A 93 -9.60 11.26 -17.12
C GLY A 93 -8.08 11.36 -17.26
N PRO A 94 -7.53 12.58 -17.18
CA PRO A 94 -6.08 12.77 -17.08
C PRO A 94 -5.50 12.02 -15.89
N GLN A 95 -4.32 11.43 -16.06
CA GLN A 95 -3.68 10.55 -15.09
C GLN A 95 -2.26 11.02 -14.77
N ASN A 96 -1.85 10.87 -13.51
CA ASN A 96 -0.46 11.04 -13.10
C ASN A 96 0.26 9.69 -13.06
N VAL A 97 0.63 9.21 -14.26
CA VAL A 97 1.24 7.89 -14.48
C VAL A 97 2.47 7.67 -13.59
N ALA A 98 3.27 8.71 -13.35
CA ALA A 98 4.46 8.59 -12.51
C ALA A 98 4.12 8.28 -11.04
N LEU A 99 3.05 8.87 -10.49
CA LEU A 99 2.59 8.55 -9.13
C LEU A 99 1.90 7.19 -9.08
N ASP A 100 1.16 6.82 -10.11
CA ASP A 100 0.46 5.52 -10.12
C ASP A 100 1.45 4.35 -10.18
N ARG A 101 2.56 4.51 -10.90
CA ARG A 101 3.67 3.55 -10.90
C ARG A 101 4.35 3.36 -9.54
N GLN A 102 4.34 4.39 -8.69
CA GLN A 102 4.89 4.31 -7.34
C GLN A 102 3.92 3.67 -6.35
N ASN A 103 2.63 3.56 -6.71
CA ASN A 103 1.56 3.17 -5.82
C ASN A 103 0.61 2.14 -6.48
N PRO A 104 1.13 1.00 -6.98
CA PRO A 104 0.30 0.02 -7.70
C PRO A 104 -0.86 -0.51 -6.85
N ASP A 105 -0.62 -0.76 -5.56
CA ASP A 105 -1.62 -1.31 -4.64
C ASP A 105 -2.62 -0.25 -4.11
N PHE A 106 -2.35 1.04 -4.33
CA PHE A 106 -3.38 2.08 -4.11
C PHE A 106 -4.30 2.21 -5.31
N LEU A 107 -3.78 2.08 -6.54
CA LEU A 107 -4.60 2.19 -7.75
C LEU A 107 -5.41 0.92 -8.01
N ALA A 108 -4.80 -0.26 -7.85
CA ALA A 108 -5.42 -1.56 -8.03
C ALA A 108 -5.23 -2.43 -6.78
N SER A 109 -5.97 -2.10 -5.72
CA SER A 109 -5.83 -2.75 -4.41
C SER A 109 -6.03 -4.27 -4.44
N PRO A 110 -5.36 -5.01 -3.54
CA PRO A 110 -5.58 -6.44 -3.37
C PRO A 110 -7.05 -6.76 -3.07
N GLY A 111 -7.51 -7.95 -3.48
CA GLY A 111 -8.90 -8.37 -3.27
C GLY A 111 -9.28 -8.57 -1.79
N THR A 112 -8.28 -8.62 -0.91
CA THR A 112 -8.41 -8.75 0.54
C THR A 112 -8.65 -7.43 1.25
N ASP A 113 -8.39 -6.28 0.60
CA ASP A 113 -8.58 -4.96 1.21
C ASP A 113 -10.08 -4.65 1.35
N ASN A 114 -10.48 -4.09 2.50
CA ASN A 114 -11.88 -3.83 2.79
C ASN A 114 -12.06 -2.64 3.74
N GLY A 115 -13.22 -1.98 3.61
CA GLY A 115 -13.64 -0.92 4.52
C GLY A 115 -12.98 0.44 4.24
N ALA A 116 -13.35 1.42 5.06
CA ALA A 116 -12.76 2.75 5.01
C ALA A 116 -11.63 2.86 6.04
N VAL A 117 -10.39 2.93 5.56
CA VAL A 117 -9.20 3.12 6.40
C VAL A 117 -8.62 4.49 6.10
N SER A 118 -8.22 5.21 7.15
CA SER A 118 -7.58 6.52 7.01
C SER A 118 -6.22 6.41 6.31
N ASN A 119 -5.83 7.45 5.56
CA ASN A 119 -4.57 7.42 4.82
C ASN A 119 -3.36 7.45 5.78
N VAL A 120 -2.58 6.37 5.77
CA VAL A 120 -1.35 6.23 6.57
C VAL A 120 -0.07 6.57 5.79
N LYS A 121 -0.17 6.86 4.49
CA LYS A 121 0.97 7.18 3.64
C LYS A 121 1.07 8.68 3.39
N TRP A 122 2.22 9.27 3.77
CA TRP A 122 2.56 10.65 3.45
C TRP A 122 4.01 10.77 2.98
N PRO A 123 4.27 11.00 1.68
CA PRO A 123 5.62 11.25 1.21
C PRO A 123 6.09 12.65 1.64
N PHE A 124 7.28 12.70 2.23
CA PHE A 124 7.94 13.96 2.64
C PHE A 124 8.06 15.00 1.51
N SER A 125 8.10 14.57 0.24
CA SER A 125 8.13 15.46 -0.93
C SER A 125 6.87 16.31 -1.11
N LEU A 126 5.74 15.94 -0.50
CA LEU A 126 4.51 16.73 -0.50
C LEU A 126 4.43 17.70 0.69
N SER A 127 5.38 17.62 1.63
CA SER A 127 5.44 18.53 2.76
C SER A 127 6.11 19.86 2.39
N HIS A 128 5.71 20.92 3.09
CA HIS A 128 6.42 22.20 3.02
C HIS A 128 7.85 22.04 3.57
N ASN A 129 8.81 22.60 2.83
CA ASN A 129 10.23 22.57 3.19
C ASN A 129 10.71 23.94 3.65
N ARG A 130 11.19 24.04 4.90
CA ARG A 130 11.84 25.22 5.45
C ARG A 130 13.31 25.22 5.05
N VAL A 131 13.66 26.07 4.09
CA VAL A 131 15.05 26.21 3.61
C VAL A 131 15.72 27.38 4.32
N GLN A 132 16.94 27.15 4.81
CA GLN A 132 17.78 28.15 5.47
C GLN A 132 19.23 28.05 4.96
N ASP A 133 20.07 29.02 5.32
CA ASP A 133 21.46 29.05 4.87
C ASP A 133 22.25 27.81 5.28
N GLY A 134 22.02 27.34 6.51
CA GLY A 134 22.66 26.17 7.09
C GLY A 134 22.08 24.82 6.65
N GLY A 135 20.97 24.77 5.91
CA GLY A 135 20.29 23.51 5.62
C GLY A 135 18.81 23.62 5.28
N TRP A 136 18.08 22.52 5.42
CA TRP A 136 16.63 22.50 5.25
C TRP A 136 15.97 21.52 6.23
N ALA A 137 14.67 21.73 6.50
CA ALA A 137 13.87 20.86 7.34
C ALA A 137 12.42 20.77 6.83
N LEU A 138 11.89 19.55 6.75
CA LEU A 138 10.52 19.25 6.34
C LEU A 138 9.81 18.37 7.38
N HIS A 139 8.58 18.76 7.72
CA HIS A 139 7.72 18.10 8.71
C HIS A 139 6.65 17.28 8.00
N ALA A 140 6.29 16.11 8.51
CA ALA A 140 5.28 15.26 7.86
C ALA A 140 4.39 14.48 8.82
N MET A 141 3.28 14.01 8.24
CA MET A 141 2.22 13.13 8.78
C MET A 141 1.11 13.81 9.59
N PRO A 142 0.08 14.36 8.91
CA PRO A 142 -1.08 14.98 9.58
C PRO A 142 -1.94 14.01 10.41
N ILE A 143 -1.92 12.71 10.09
CA ILE A 143 -2.73 11.70 10.81
C ILE A 143 -2.08 11.22 12.12
N ALA A 144 -0.77 11.40 12.26
CA ALA A 144 -0.06 10.95 13.45
C ALA A 144 -0.33 11.93 14.60
N THR A 145 -1.05 11.47 15.63
CA THR A 145 -1.43 12.30 16.78
C THR A 145 -0.44 12.23 17.93
N THR A 146 0.33 11.14 18.03
CA THR A 146 1.24 10.87 19.15
C THR A 146 2.71 10.99 18.78
N MET A 147 3.03 11.12 17.50
CA MET A 147 4.39 11.24 16.98
C MET A 147 4.40 12.23 15.81
N ALA A 148 5.52 12.93 15.64
CA ALA A 148 5.76 13.79 14.49
C ALA A 148 7.17 13.50 13.96
N GLY A 149 7.32 13.52 12.63
CA GLY A 149 8.61 13.28 11.99
C GLY A 149 9.17 14.52 11.29
N VAL A 150 10.48 14.72 11.39
CA VAL A 150 11.22 15.78 10.70
C VAL A 150 12.35 15.16 9.90
N ASN A 151 12.37 15.38 8.58
CA ASN A 151 13.57 15.16 7.80
C ASN A 151 14.36 16.47 7.73
N MET A 152 15.60 16.44 8.20
CA MET A 152 16.49 17.61 8.23
C MET A 152 17.81 17.29 7.56
N ARG A 153 18.34 18.29 6.84
CA ARG A 153 19.72 18.27 6.35
C ARG A 153 20.45 19.51 6.79
N LEU A 154 21.65 19.33 7.32
CA LEU A 154 22.60 20.41 7.57
C LEU A 154 23.71 20.40 6.54
N LYS A 155 24.03 21.58 6.01
CA LYS A 155 25.27 21.82 5.28
C LYS A 155 26.44 21.70 6.25
N ALA A 156 27.62 21.64 5.67
CA ALA A 156 28.82 21.64 6.45
C ALA A 156 29.08 22.94 7.21
N GLY A 157 29.43 22.79 8.48
CA GLY A 157 29.45 23.89 9.45
C GLY A 157 28.06 24.41 9.82
N GLY A 158 26.98 23.85 9.24
CA GLY A 158 25.61 24.17 9.59
C GLY A 158 25.28 23.66 10.99
N ILE A 159 24.68 24.52 11.80
CA ILE A 159 24.33 24.24 13.19
C ILE A 159 22.81 24.38 13.32
N ARG A 160 22.16 23.37 13.92
CA ARG A 160 20.80 23.54 14.45
C ARG A 160 20.91 24.33 15.74
N GLU A 161 20.20 25.44 15.83
CA GLU A 161 20.22 26.32 17.01
C GLU A 161 20.04 25.50 18.30
N LEU A 162 20.85 25.81 19.32
CA LEU A 162 20.74 25.16 20.61
C LEU A 162 19.34 25.44 21.17
N HIS A 163 18.55 24.38 21.34
CA HIS A 163 17.15 24.47 21.74
C HIS A 163 16.76 23.25 22.57
N TRP A 164 15.69 23.40 23.36
CA TRP A 164 15.04 22.31 24.08
C TRP A 164 13.53 22.39 23.86
N HIS A 165 12.85 21.25 23.87
CA HIS A 165 11.39 21.19 23.86
C HIS A 165 10.92 20.15 24.88
N VAL A 166 9.61 20.16 25.19
CA VAL A 166 9.01 19.26 26.18
C VAL A 166 8.87 17.83 25.66
N THR A 167 8.65 17.66 24.35
CA THR A 167 8.51 16.36 23.70
C THR A 167 9.82 15.56 23.79
N ALA A 168 9.79 14.23 23.77
CA ALA A 168 11.00 13.45 23.58
C ALA A 168 11.47 13.55 22.11
N GLU A 169 12.78 13.69 21.88
CA GLU A 169 13.38 13.64 20.54
C GLU A 169 14.20 12.33 20.40
N TRP A 170 14.06 11.64 19.28
CA TRP A 170 14.98 10.59 18.85
C TRP A 170 15.49 10.93 17.44
N ALA A 171 16.64 10.40 17.04
CA ALA A 171 17.20 10.71 15.73
C ALA A 171 17.85 9.47 15.11
N TYR A 172 17.66 9.32 13.80
CA TYR A 172 18.40 8.39 12.95
C TYR A 172 19.20 9.17 11.90
N VAL A 173 20.51 8.92 11.87
CA VAL A 173 21.43 9.59 10.94
C VAL A 173 21.53 8.74 9.67
N LEU A 174 21.11 9.31 8.54
CA LEU A 174 21.08 8.63 7.25
C LEU A 174 22.42 8.68 6.51
N GLU A 175 23.04 9.85 6.49
CA GLU A 175 24.35 10.06 5.86
C GLU A 175 25.19 10.98 6.74
N VAL A 176 26.45 10.59 6.96
CA VAL A 176 27.49 11.47 7.49
C VAL A 176 28.61 11.49 6.48
N ARG A 177 28.92 12.67 5.95
CA ARG A 177 30.08 12.84 5.08
C ARG A 177 31.25 13.42 5.86
N LYS A 178 32.26 12.59 6.13
CA LYS A 178 33.54 13.04 6.69
C LYS A 178 34.53 13.29 5.55
N LEU A 179 34.41 14.45 4.90
CA LEU A 179 35.54 15.01 4.15
C LEU A 179 36.18 16.06 5.04
N ILE A 180 37.49 16.03 5.15
CA ILE A 180 38.35 16.71 6.13
C ILE A 180 38.08 18.22 6.28
N ASN A 181 37.30 18.84 5.37
CA ASN A 181 36.98 20.26 5.39
C ASN A 181 35.49 20.64 5.44
N ASN A 182 34.51 19.70 5.49
CA ASN A 182 33.09 20.11 5.58
C ASN A 182 32.09 18.93 5.85
N PRO A 183 31.51 18.77 7.07
CA PRO A 183 30.59 17.66 7.39
C PRO A 183 29.12 17.90 7.01
N VAL A 184 28.54 17.09 6.12
CA VAL A 184 27.08 17.13 5.82
C VAL A 184 26.38 16.02 6.62
N VAL A 185 25.21 16.33 7.18
CA VAL A 185 24.39 15.36 7.95
C VAL A 185 22.94 15.42 7.46
N GLU A 186 22.36 14.25 7.19
CA GLU A 186 20.91 14.07 7.03
C GLU A 186 20.37 13.27 8.23
N ILE A 187 19.34 13.80 8.88
CA ILE A 187 18.74 13.27 10.09
C ILE A 187 17.25 13.12 9.88
N LYS A 188 16.71 11.95 10.22
CA LYS A 188 15.26 11.76 10.43
C LYS A 188 14.97 11.66 11.91
N VAL A 189 14.20 12.62 12.42
CA VAL A 189 13.54 12.61 13.73
C VAL A 189 12.13 12.06 13.53
#